data_AF-A0A7Y1UD52-F1
#
_entry.id   AF-A0A7Y1UD52-F1
#
_cell.length_a   1.000
_cell.length_b   1.000
_cell.length_c   1.000
_cell.angle_alpha   90.00
_cell.angle_beta   90.00
_cell.angle_gamma   90.00
#
_symmetry.space_group_name_H-M   'P 1'
#
loop_
_entity.id
_entity.type
_entity.pdbx_description
1 polymer ?
#
loop_
_entity_poly.entity_id
_entity_poly.type
_entity_poly.pdbx_seq_one_letter_code
_entity_poly.pdbx_strand_id
1 'polypeptide(L)'
;MVLNATDNSFSYNLEKLDVQSSGNWTVQDSNVLVFAYNPNLGSYGVDSVVMQQEGNQTTLDYLNEGELLGTLNENGFQTNKNERRFEITALSDNELSIEENGVHFNYRYEPDVPVSSINMNSIGRGILGMFVLLLLCWLMSSNRRAINWKLVFTGLGLQLGFALGVLKVPFINSMFEVAGNFFVSILNFTQEGALFVFGDLAINSDSIGFIFAFQILPTIVFFSALTSVLFYFGIIQKVVWLLAWVMKKTMGLSGAESLSAAGNIFLGQTEAPLLIKPYIDNMTKSELLTLMGGGMATIAGGVMAAYIGFLGGDDPVRQLFYAKHLLAASVMSAPAAVVAAKMLLPQTEKVNEEMQISEEKIGHNVLEAISNGTTDGIKLAVNVGAMLLVFLALVAMVNYALSDIIGNYTGLNDKIASLTGGRYNEFTLQLILGYVGAPLSWLMGVCKEDIYLVGQLLGEKVILNEFVAYVSLGELKSAGMFAEEKSIIIATYILCGFANIPSIGIQIGGIGAIAPKSRTTLSELGVKALIVGTFASFFTAVLVGMLI
;
A
#
# COMPACT_ATOMS: atom_id res chain seq x y z
N MET A 1 13.83 -25.50 2.13
CA MET A 1 14.78 -24.97 1.13
C MET A 1 13.99 -24.08 0.21
N VAL A 2 14.43 -22.85 0.01
CA VAL A 2 13.79 -21.88 -0.89
C VAL A 2 14.66 -21.79 -2.14
N LEU A 3 14.03 -21.92 -3.30
CA LEU A 3 14.67 -21.80 -4.61
C LEU A 3 14.16 -20.52 -5.26
N ASN A 4 15.05 -19.58 -5.56
CA ASN A 4 14.69 -18.36 -6.27
C ASN A 4 15.01 -18.56 -7.76
N ALA A 5 13.97 -18.46 -8.60
CA ALA A 5 14.07 -18.60 -10.05
C ALA A 5 14.54 -17.34 -10.76
N THR A 6 14.49 -16.19 -10.09
CA THR A 6 14.81 -14.90 -10.69
C THR A 6 16.32 -14.65 -10.76
N ASP A 7 17.05 -15.10 -9.74
CA ASP A 7 18.49 -14.90 -9.60
C ASP A 7 19.29 -16.22 -9.52
N ASN A 8 18.62 -17.36 -9.71
CA ASN A 8 19.19 -18.70 -9.60
C ASN A 8 19.88 -18.97 -8.26
N SER A 9 19.39 -18.37 -7.17
CA SER A 9 19.90 -18.59 -5.82
C SER A 9 19.05 -19.59 -5.04
N PHE A 10 19.63 -20.17 -4.00
CA PHE A 10 18.90 -20.95 -3.02
C PHE A 10 19.35 -20.62 -1.60
N SER A 11 18.42 -20.79 -0.67
CA SER A 11 18.71 -20.76 0.75
C SER A 11 18.05 -21.94 1.45
N TYR A 12 18.71 -22.43 2.48
CA TYR A 12 18.21 -23.53 3.30
C TYR A 12 18.46 -23.24 4.77
N ASN A 13 17.39 -23.38 5.56
CA ASN A 13 17.41 -23.27 7.01
C ASN A 13 16.78 -24.53 7.61
N LEU A 14 17.56 -25.25 8.41
CA LEU A 14 17.09 -26.33 9.29
C LEU A 14 16.97 -25.80 10.71
N GLU A 15 15.79 -25.29 11.07
CA GLU A 15 15.54 -24.73 12.42
C GLU A 15 15.86 -25.73 13.56
N LYS A 16 15.72 -27.04 13.32
CA LYS A 16 16.02 -28.08 14.33
C LYS A 16 17.52 -28.35 14.53
N LEU A 17 18.36 -27.94 13.60
CA LEU A 17 19.80 -28.25 13.59
C LEU A 17 20.69 -27.00 13.53
N ASP A 18 20.09 -25.80 13.50
CA ASP A 18 20.79 -24.51 13.38
C ASP A 18 21.76 -24.46 12.19
N VAL A 19 21.40 -25.16 11.10
CA VAL A 19 22.19 -25.19 9.87
C VAL A 19 21.56 -24.25 8.86
N GLN A 20 22.30 -23.21 8.51
CA GLN A 20 21.99 -22.29 7.41
C GLN A 20 23.05 -22.41 6.32
N SER A 21 22.60 -22.52 5.07
CA SER A 21 23.46 -22.48 3.89
C SER A 21 22.74 -21.82 2.73
N SER A 22 23.50 -21.14 1.87
CA SER A 22 23.01 -20.48 0.67
C SER A 22 24.00 -20.66 -0.47
N GLY A 23 23.52 -20.55 -1.68
CA GLY A 23 24.34 -20.72 -2.87
C GLY A 23 23.56 -20.47 -4.15
N ASN A 24 24.12 -20.94 -5.26
CA ASN A 24 23.51 -20.81 -6.57
C ASN A 24 23.11 -22.19 -7.10
N TRP A 25 22.07 -22.24 -7.91
CA TRP A 25 21.68 -23.45 -8.60
C TRP A 25 21.70 -23.26 -10.12
N THR A 26 21.91 -24.36 -10.85
CA THR A 26 21.85 -24.37 -12.32
C THR A 26 21.21 -25.67 -12.80
N VAL A 27 20.55 -25.63 -13.96
CA VAL A 27 20.05 -26.84 -14.63
C VAL A 27 21.05 -27.23 -15.71
N GLN A 28 21.57 -28.46 -15.64
CA GLN A 28 22.44 -29.07 -16.64
C GLN A 28 21.69 -30.22 -17.35
N ASP A 29 21.92 -30.35 -18.66
CA ASP A 29 21.40 -31.45 -19.49
C ASP A 29 19.88 -31.70 -19.39
N SER A 30 19.12 -30.63 -19.16
CA SER A 30 17.64 -30.58 -19.06
C SER A 30 16.99 -31.37 -17.91
N ASN A 31 17.72 -32.26 -17.23
CA ASN A 31 17.18 -33.16 -16.20
C ASN A 31 18.01 -33.18 -14.91
N VAL A 32 19.09 -32.40 -14.80
CA VAL A 32 19.96 -32.39 -13.60
C VAL A 32 19.99 -30.99 -12.98
N LEU A 33 19.64 -30.90 -11.70
CA LEU A 33 19.72 -29.67 -10.92
C LEU A 33 20.98 -29.69 -10.05
N VAL A 34 21.88 -28.72 -10.25
CA VAL A 34 23.16 -28.62 -9.54
C VAL A 34 23.11 -27.45 -8.57
N PHE A 35 23.36 -27.72 -7.29
CA PHE A 35 23.46 -26.72 -6.22
C PHE A 35 24.92 -26.51 -5.84
N ALA A 36 25.42 -25.30 -6.05
CA ALA A 36 26.74 -24.88 -5.59
C ALA A 36 26.60 -24.06 -4.31
N TYR A 37 27.12 -24.57 -3.18
CA TYR A 37 27.14 -23.86 -1.91
C TYR A 37 28.57 -23.72 -1.38
N ASN A 38 28.77 -22.67 -0.59
CA ASN A 38 29.95 -22.55 0.25
C ASN A 38 29.67 -23.26 1.58
N PRO A 39 30.54 -24.18 2.04
CA PRO A 39 30.38 -24.82 3.34
C PRO A 39 30.40 -23.76 4.45
N ASN A 40 29.50 -23.89 5.42
CA ASN A 40 29.48 -23.03 6.60
C ASN A 40 30.66 -23.41 7.51
N LEU A 41 31.75 -22.65 7.42
CA LEU A 41 33.01 -22.88 8.16
C LEU A 41 32.82 -22.89 9.68
N GLY A 42 31.73 -22.31 10.22
CA GLY A 42 31.46 -22.30 11.66
C GLY A 42 31.23 -23.69 12.27
N SER A 43 30.98 -24.71 11.43
CA SER A 43 30.72 -26.09 11.86
C SER A 43 31.89 -27.07 11.64
N TYR A 44 32.94 -26.66 10.93
CA TYR A 44 34.12 -27.47 10.68
C TYR A 44 35.31 -26.87 11.43
N GLY A 45 35.81 -27.57 12.45
CA GLY A 45 37.07 -27.18 13.10
C GLY A 45 38.21 -27.30 12.11
N VAL A 46 39.14 -26.34 12.08
CA VAL A 46 40.39 -26.50 11.33
C VAL A 46 41.35 -27.30 12.19
N ASP A 47 41.81 -28.45 11.71
CA ASP A 47 42.78 -29.28 12.43
C ASP A 47 44.22 -29.06 11.96
N SER A 48 44.38 -28.61 10.71
CA SER A 48 45.69 -28.45 10.07
C SER A 48 45.67 -27.36 9.00
N VAL A 49 46.82 -26.71 8.82
CA VAL A 49 47.03 -25.66 7.81
C VAL A 49 48.31 -25.96 7.06
N VAL A 50 48.25 -26.00 5.74
CA VAL A 50 49.39 -26.26 4.85
C VAL A 50 49.71 -24.99 4.08
N MET A 51 50.95 -24.52 4.21
CA MET A 51 51.45 -23.41 3.41
C MET A 51 52.09 -23.95 2.12
N GLN A 52 51.58 -23.51 0.98
CA GLN A 52 52.16 -23.81 -0.32
C GLN A 52 52.75 -22.55 -0.94
N GLN A 53 53.92 -22.69 -1.55
CA GLN A 53 54.57 -21.61 -2.28
C GLN A 53 54.85 -22.08 -3.70
N GLU A 54 54.13 -21.53 -4.66
CA GLU A 54 54.29 -21.83 -6.09
C GLU A 54 54.74 -20.54 -6.80
N GLY A 55 56.03 -20.46 -7.13
CA GLY A 55 56.64 -19.23 -7.65
C GLY A 55 56.60 -18.07 -6.64
N ASN A 56 56.01 -16.95 -7.04
CA ASN A 56 55.86 -15.74 -6.20
C ASN A 56 54.55 -15.70 -5.41
N GLN A 57 53.68 -16.70 -5.55
CA GLN A 57 52.40 -16.76 -4.85
C GLN A 57 52.50 -17.69 -3.63
N THR A 58 52.02 -17.19 -2.49
CA THR A 58 51.89 -17.95 -1.25
C THR A 58 50.42 -18.22 -0.99
N THR A 59 50.06 -19.48 -0.78
CA THR A 59 48.70 -19.89 -0.41
C THR A 59 48.72 -20.64 0.92
N LEU A 60 47.64 -20.50 1.71
CA LEU A 60 47.41 -21.26 2.93
C LEU A 60 46.17 -22.12 2.77
N ASP A 61 46.35 -23.43 2.73
CA ASP A 61 45.28 -24.43 2.67
C ASP A 61 44.87 -24.82 4.07
N TYR A 62 43.59 -24.68 4.39
CA TYR A 62 43.00 -25.03 5.68
C TYR A 62 42.30 -26.38 5.53
N LEU A 63 42.64 -27.35 6.38
CA LEU A 63 42.11 -28.71 6.31
C LEU A 63 41.43 -29.13 7.62
N ASN A 64 40.57 -30.13 7.50
CA ASN A 64 39.99 -30.89 8.61
C ASN A 64 39.92 -32.37 8.24
N GLU A 65 40.53 -33.25 9.04
CA GLU A 65 40.65 -34.70 8.80
C GLU A 65 41.22 -35.06 7.43
N GLY A 66 42.05 -34.17 6.85
CA GLY A 66 42.65 -34.33 5.53
C GLY A 66 41.80 -33.82 4.35
N GLU A 67 40.60 -33.29 4.58
CA GLU A 67 39.81 -32.60 3.55
C GLU A 67 40.14 -31.11 3.50
N LEU A 68 40.31 -30.55 2.29
CA LEU A 68 40.58 -29.13 2.07
C LEU A 68 39.28 -28.30 2.24
N LEU A 69 39.22 -27.51 3.32
CA LEU A 69 38.11 -26.60 3.63
C LEU A 69 38.16 -25.31 2.81
N GLY A 70 39.35 -24.78 2.55
CA GLY A 70 39.55 -23.58 1.74
C GLY A 70 40.99 -23.11 1.70
N THR A 71 41.29 -22.26 0.74
CA THR A 71 42.62 -21.73 0.46
C THR A 71 42.62 -20.22 0.59
N LEU A 72 43.49 -19.67 1.44
CA LEU A 72 43.77 -18.24 1.52
C LEU A 72 44.84 -17.87 0.51
N ASN A 73 44.56 -16.90 -0.37
CA ASN A 73 45.54 -16.31 -1.29
C ASN A 73 45.50 -14.77 -1.21
N GLU A 74 46.27 -14.08 -2.06
CA GLU A 74 46.33 -12.60 -2.09
C GLU A 74 44.96 -11.93 -2.36
N ASN A 75 44.01 -12.67 -2.94
CA ASN A 75 42.66 -12.19 -3.24
C ASN A 75 41.62 -12.57 -2.16
N GLY A 76 42.05 -13.13 -1.03
CA GLY A 76 41.19 -13.51 0.09
C GLY A 76 41.01 -15.03 0.26
N PHE A 77 40.11 -15.42 1.15
CA PHE A 77 39.84 -16.83 1.49
C PHE A 77 38.83 -17.44 0.52
N GLN A 78 39.22 -18.49 -0.19
CA GLN A 78 38.38 -19.19 -1.15
C GLN A 78 38.04 -20.59 -0.62
N THR A 79 36.76 -20.87 -0.39
CA THR A 79 36.29 -22.21 -0.01
C THR A 79 36.14 -23.09 -1.24
N ASN A 80 36.35 -24.41 -1.09
CA ASN A 80 35.93 -25.36 -2.11
C ASN A 80 34.41 -25.23 -2.30
N LYS A 81 33.98 -24.93 -3.53
CA LYS A 81 32.55 -24.95 -3.89
C LYS A 81 32.10 -26.40 -3.85
N ASN A 82 31.19 -26.72 -2.93
CA ASN A 82 30.56 -28.03 -2.91
C ASN A 82 29.39 -28.01 -3.88
N GLU A 83 29.40 -28.95 -4.82
CA GLU A 83 28.29 -29.17 -5.75
C GLU A 83 27.48 -30.39 -5.31
N ARG A 84 26.18 -30.21 -5.10
CA ARG A 84 25.22 -31.31 -5.00
C ARG A 84 24.40 -31.42 -6.26
N ARG A 85 24.16 -32.65 -6.72
CA ARG A 85 23.44 -32.93 -7.97
C ARG A 85 22.15 -33.69 -7.65
N PHE A 86 21.05 -33.24 -8.22
CA PHE A 86 19.74 -33.87 -8.10
C PHE A 86 19.18 -34.20 -9.47
N GLU A 87 18.54 -35.36 -9.63
CA GLU A 87 17.81 -35.72 -10.84
C GLU A 87 16.38 -35.17 -10.77
N ILE A 88 15.94 -34.49 -11.83
CA ILE A 88 14.57 -33.97 -11.95
C ILE A 88 13.67 -35.15 -12.36
N THR A 89 12.83 -35.61 -11.43
CA THR A 89 11.91 -36.75 -11.64
C THR A 89 10.54 -36.31 -12.15
N ALA A 90 10.11 -35.08 -11.82
CA ALA A 90 8.92 -34.45 -12.40
C ALA A 90 9.08 -32.92 -12.42
N LEU A 91 8.67 -32.30 -13.53
CA LEU A 91 8.62 -30.85 -13.67
C LEU A 91 7.30 -30.45 -14.33
N SER A 92 6.52 -29.63 -13.64
CA SER A 92 5.29 -29.01 -14.15
C SER A 92 5.25 -27.53 -13.76
N ASP A 93 4.24 -26.79 -14.24
CA ASP A 93 4.07 -25.37 -13.92
C ASP A 93 4.02 -25.08 -12.40
N ASN A 94 3.61 -26.06 -11.58
CA ASN A 94 3.42 -25.88 -10.13
C ASN A 94 4.21 -26.86 -9.24
N GLU A 95 5.02 -27.75 -9.80
CA GLU A 95 5.66 -28.82 -9.05
C GLU A 95 7.02 -29.16 -9.65
N LEU A 96 8.03 -29.22 -8.77
CA LEU A 96 9.39 -29.67 -9.06
C LEU A 96 9.67 -30.84 -8.11
N SER A 97 9.77 -32.05 -8.65
CA SER A 97 10.24 -33.22 -7.91
C SER A 97 11.67 -33.53 -8.31
N ILE A 98 12.57 -33.59 -7.32
CA ILE A 98 13.98 -33.92 -7.52
C ILE A 98 14.40 -35.08 -6.63
N GLU A 99 15.37 -35.87 -7.06
CA GLU A 99 15.85 -37.05 -6.35
C GLU A 99 17.38 -37.00 -6.17
N GLU A 100 17.84 -37.42 -4.99
CA GLU A 100 19.27 -37.68 -4.72
C GLU A 100 19.37 -38.98 -3.90
N ASN A 101 20.12 -39.97 -4.41
CA ASN A 101 20.39 -41.25 -3.72
C ASN A 101 19.14 -42.00 -3.19
N GLY A 102 18.04 -42.02 -3.95
CA GLY A 102 16.78 -42.67 -3.56
C GLY A 102 15.92 -41.88 -2.58
N VAL A 103 16.30 -40.64 -2.26
CA VAL A 103 15.49 -39.70 -1.47
C VAL A 103 14.80 -38.73 -2.42
N HIS A 104 13.47 -38.73 -2.40
CA HIS A 104 12.65 -37.82 -3.20
C HIS A 104 12.33 -36.54 -2.44
N PHE A 105 12.54 -35.40 -3.10
CA PHE A 105 12.19 -34.06 -2.63
C PHE A 105 11.15 -33.47 -3.55
N ASN A 106 9.95 -33.22 -3.03
CA ASN A 106 8.86 -32.63 -3.79
C ASN A 106 8.70 -31.16 -3.38
N TYR A 107 8.96 -30.28 -4.32
CA TYR A 107 8.77 -28.83 -4.20
C TYR A 107 7.50 -28.45 -4.94
N ARG A 108 6.66 -27.66 -4.28
CA ARG A 108 5.50 -27.05 -4.91
C ARG A 108 5.83 -25.59 -5.16
N TYR A 109 5.56 -25.10 -6.37
CA TYR A 109 5.56 -23.68 -6.65
C TYR A 109 4.45 -23.05 -5.81
N GLU A 110 4.85 -22.28 -4.82
CA GLU A 110 3.95 -21.45 -4.05
C GLU A 110 4.08 -20.06 -4.67
N PRO A 111 3.09 -19.58 -5.45
CA PRO A 111 3.18 -18.27 -6.05
C PRO A 111 3.33 -17.24 -4.93
N ASP A 112 4.32 -16.34 -5.08
CA ASP A 112 4.57 -15.19 -4.18
C ASP A 112 3.33 -14.28 -4.02
N VAL A 113 2.34 -14.45 -4.89
CA VAL A 113 1.04 -13.79 -4.85
C VAL A 113 -0.04 -14.87 -4.72
N PRO A 114 -0.73 -14.99 -3.57
CA PRO A 114 -1.70 -16.07 -3.38
C PRO A 114 -2.85 -15.97 -4.38
N VAL A 115 -3.18 -17.11 -5.00
CA VAL A 115 -4.36 -17.24 -5.85
C VAL A 115 -5.59 -17.18 -4.96
N SER A 116 -6.16 -15.98 -4.88
CA SER A 116 -7.30 -15.65 -4.03
C SER A 116 -8.52 -16.53 -4.33
N SER A 117 -8.81 -17.50 -3.45
CA SER A 117 -9.94 -18.40 -3.60
C SER A 117 -11.12 -17.91 -2.77
N ILE A 118 -12.28 -17.75 -3.41
CA ILE A 118 -13.47 -17.25 -2.74
C ILE A 118 -13.95 -18.30 -1.73
N ASN A 119 -13.89 -17.98 -0.45
CA ASN A 119 -14.38 -18.83 0.63
C ASN A 119 -15.78 -18.37 1.08
N MET A 120 -16.70 -19.32 1.33
CA MET A 120 -18.03 -19.03 1.87
C MET A 120 -17.97 -18.28 3.20
N ASN A 121 -16.96 -18.57 4.03
CA ASN A 121 -16.74 -17.86 5.30
C ASN A 121 -16.32 -16.40 5.06
N SER A 122 -15.49 -16.13 4.03
CA SER A 122 -15.10 -14.78 3.64
C SER A 122 -16.31 -13.97 3.17
N ILE A 123 -17.17 -14.59 2.34
CA ILE A 123 -18.43 -13.97 1.88
C ILE A 123 -19.35 -13.68 3.08
N GLY A 124 -19.61 -14.67 3.92
CA GLY A 124 -20.52 -14.53 5.07
C GLY A 124 -20.07 -13.43 6.03
N ARG A 125 -18.76 -13.37 6.33
CA ARG A 125 -18.16 -12.32 7.15
C ARG A 125 -18.24 -10.95 6.49
N GLY A 126 -18.00 -10.87 5.18
CA GLY A 126 -18.11 -9.59 4.47
C GLY A 126 -19.54 -9.09 4.33
N ILE A 127 -20.54 -9.97 4.17
CA ILE A 127 -21.96 -9.58 4.22
C ILE A 127 -22.32 -9.02 5.59
N LEU A 128 -21.88 -9.69 6.68
CA LEU A 128 -22.05 -9.18 8.03
C LEU A 128 -21.36 -7.82 8.21
N GLY A 129 -20.13 -7.68 7.71
CA GLY A 129 -19.38 -6.44 7.77
C GLY A 129 -20.07 -5.29 7.04
N MET A 130 -20.50 -5.54 5.80
CA MET A 130 -21.25 -4.58 5.01
C MET A 130 -22.55 -4.17 5.71
N PHE A 131 -23.30 -5.13 6.25
CA PHE A 131 -24.54 -4.86 7.00
C PHE A 131 -24.28 -3.96 8.21
N VAL A 132 -23.26 -4.28 9.03
CA VAL A 132 -22.93 -3.49 10.22
C VAL A 132 -22.45 -2.09 9.84
N LEU A 133 -21.64 -1.94 8.80
CA LEU A 133 -21.19 -0.62 8.33
C LEU A 133 -22.37 0.23 7.82
N LEU A 134 -23.28 -0.35 7.05
CA LEU A 134 -24.50 0.33 6.61
C LEU A 134 -25.41 0.69 7.80
N LEU A 135 -25.50 -0.19 8.81
CA LEU A 135 -26.23 0.11 10.04
C LEU A 135 -25.61 1.29 10.78
N LEU A 136 -24.29 1.36 10.89
CA LEU A 136 -23.59 2.49 11.51
C LEU A 136 -23.83 3.78 10.73
N CYS A 137 -23.71 3.78 9.40
CA CYS A 137 -24.06 4.94 8.58
C CYS A 137 -25.52 5.37 8.77
N TRP A 138 -26.45 4.42 8.87
CA TRP A 138 -27.86 4.69 9.13
C TRP A 138 -28.09 5.29 10.52
N LEU A 139 -27.41 4.78 11.55
CA LEU A 139 -27.47 5.31 12.92
C LEU A 139 -26.97 6.75 13.00
N MET A 140 -25.88 7.05 12.29
CA MET A 140 -25.25 8.37 12.20
C MET A 140 -25.93 9.33 11.19
N SER A 141 -26.96 8.87 10.48
CA SER A 141 -27.67 9.66 9.48
C SER A 141 -28.43 10.85 10.07
N SER A 142 -28.32 11.99 9.41
CA SER A 142 -29.04 13.22 9.75
C SER A 142 -30.54 13.12 9.46
N ASN A 143 -30.96 12.28 8.49
CA ASN A 143 -32.36 12.05 8.16
C ASN A 143 -32.57 10.64 7.58
N ARG A 144 -32.80 9.66 8.47
CA ARG A 144 -32.94 8.24 8.12
C ARG A 144 -34.05 7.93 7.11
N ARG A 145 -35.09 8.76 7.04
CA ARG A 145 -36.23 8.55 6.13
C ARG A 145 -35.96 9.04 4.71
N ALA A 146 -35.01 9.95 4.53
CA ALA A 146 -34.65 10.51 3.24
C ALA A 146 -33.54 9.73 2.52
N ILE A 147 -33.01 8.65 3.12
CA ILE A 147 -31.98 7.82 2.50
C ILE A 147 -32.53 7.18 1.23
N ASN A 148 -31.88 7.46 0.10
CA ASN A 148 -32.20 6.84 -1.18
C ASN A 148 -31.53 5.45 -1.28
N TRP A 149 -32.26 4.41 -0.88
CA TRP A 149 -31.74 3.04 -0.91
C TRP A 149 -31.41 2.52 -2.32
N LYS A 150 -32.07 3.03 -3.37
CA LYS A 150 -31.69 2.70 -4.75
C LYS A 150 -30.27 3.18 -5.04
N LEU A 151 -29.91 4.39 -4.62
CA LEU A 151 -28.55 4.92 -4.74
C LEU A 151 -27.55 4.09 -3.95
N VAL A 152 -27.89 3.71 -2.70
CA VAL A 152 -27.04 2.88 -1.84
C VAL A 152 -26.72 1.54 -2.51
N PHE A 153 -27.75 0.79 -2.92
CA PHE A 153 -27.56 -0.52 -3.54
C PHE A 153 -26.89 -0.43 -4.92
N THR A 154 -27.20 0.59 -5.73
CA THR A 154 -26.48 0.79 -7.00
C THR A 154 -25.00 1.12 -6.76
N GLY A 155 -24.68 1.97 -5.77
CA GLY A 155 -23.31 2.32 -5.45
C GLY A 155 -22.49 1.13 -4.93
N LEU A 156 -23.07 0.30 -4.07
CA LEU A 156 -22.44 -0.96 -3.64
C LEU A 156 -22.32 -1.96 -4.80
N GLY A 157 -23.33 -2.04 -5.67
CA GLY A 157 -23.30 -2.88 -6.87
C GLY A 157 -22.22 -2.46 -7.87
N LEU A 158 -22.00 -1.16 -8.05
CA LEU A 158 -20.90 -0.64 -8.87
C LEU A 158 -19.55 -1.04 -8.29
N GLN A 159 -19.34 -0.87 -6.98
CA GLN A 159 -18.10 -1.28 -6.31
C GLN A 159 -17.84 -2.77 -6.47
N LEU A 160 -18.85 -3.61 -6.21
CA LEU A 160 -18.74 -5.06 -6.36
C LEU A 160 -18.46 -5.46 -7.82
N GLY A 161 -19.14 -4.81 -8.77
CA GLY A 161 -18.92 -5.03 -10.20
C GLY A 161 -17.50 -4.67 -10.64
N PHE A 162 -16.97 -3.52 -10.18
CA PHE A 162 -15.58 -3.15 -10.41
C PHE A 162 -14.60 -4.12 -9.76
N ALA A 163 -14.81 -4.49 -8.50
CA ALA A 163 -13.95 -5.42 -7.79
C ALA A 163 -13.89 -6.79 -8.48
N LEU A 164 -15.04 -7.34 -8.87
CA LEU A 164 -15.11 -8.58 -9.66
C LEU A 164 -14.46 -8.44 -11.03
N GLY A 165 -14.67 -7.30 -11.71
CA GLY A 165 -14.02 -6.99 -12.97
C GLY A 165 -12.50 -7.04 -12.84
N VAL A 166 -11.93 -6.25 -11.94
CA VAL A 166 -10.47 -6.15 -11.77
C VAL A 166 -9.86 -7.45 -11.25
N LEU A 167 -10.49 -8.13 -10.30
CA LEU A 167 -9.89 -9.31 -9.64
C LEU A 167 -10.15 -10.63 -10.37
N LYS A 168 -11.25 -10.76 -11.11
CA LYS A 168 -11.68 -12.07 -11.67
C LYS A 168 -11.86 -12.08 -13.18
N VAL A 169 -11.97 -10.93 -13.85
CA VAL A 169 -12.11 -10.87 -15.32
C VAL A 169 -10.74 -10.61 -15.96
N PRO A 170 -10.15 -11.58 -16.69
CA PRO A 170 -8.78 -11.45 -17.21
C PRO A 170 -8.57 -10.20 -18.06
N PHE A 171 -9.52 -9.88 -18.94
CA PHE A 171 -9.44 -8.69 -19.81
C PHE A 171 -9.36 -7.38 -19.01
N ILE A 172 -10.19 -7.22 -17.96
CA ILE A 172 -10.19 -6.02 -17.12
C ILE A 172 -8.93 -6.00 -16.26
N ASN A 173 -8.52 -7.16 -15.74
CA ASN A 173 -7.27 -7.30 -15.00
C ASN A 173 -6.07 -6.82 -15.84
N SER A 174 -5.97 -7.25 -17.10
CA SER A 174 -4.91 -6.80 -18.02
C SER A 174 -4.95 -5.29 -18.29
N MET A 175 -6.13 -4.66 -18.35
CA MET A 175 -6.21 -3.19 -18.45
C MET A 175 -5.63 -2.49 -17.21
N PHE A 176 -5.91 -3.01 -16.02
CA PHE A 176 -5.34 -2.50 -14.77
C PHE A 176 -3.86 -2.82 -14.63
N GLU A 177 -3.38 -3.91 -15.23
CA GLU A 177 -1.97 -4.24 -15.33
C GLU A 177 -1.22 -3.24 -16.21
N VAL A 178 -1.77 -2.87 -17.37
CA VAL A 178 -1.21 -1.79 -18.21
C VAL A 178 -1.16 -0.48 -17.44
N ALA A 179 -2.23 -0.14 -16.71
CA ALA A 179 -2.25 1.05 -15.87
C ALA A 179 -1.22 0.97 -14.73
N GLY A 180 -1.09 -0.17 -14.04
CA GLY A 180 -0.11 -0.37 -12.98
C GLY A 180 1.33 -0.27 -13.50
N ASN A 181 1.62 -0.88 -14.66
CA ASN A 181 2.93 -0.77 -15.32
C ASN A 181 3.27 0.66 -15.71
N PHE A 182 2.28 1.48 -16.07
CA PHE A 182 2.49 2.92 -16.29
C PHE A 182 2.95 3.63 -15.02
N PHE A 183 2.35 3.35 -13.85
CA PHE A 183 2.80 3.92 -12.57
C PHE A 183 4.21 3.44 -12.18
N VAL A 184 4.51 2.15 -12.36
CA VAL A 184 5.85 1.59 -12.13
C VAL A 184 6.89 2.25 -13.05
N SER A 185 6.56 2.44 -14.33
CA SER A 185 7.47 3.12 -15.28
C SER A 185 7.75 4.57 -14.86
N ILE A 186 6.75 5.28 -14.33
CA ILE A 186 6.94 6.64 -13.83
C ILE A 186 7.87 6.67 -12.61
N LEU A 187 7.78 5.69 -11.72
CA LEU A 187 8.72 5.56 -10.60
C LEU A 187 10.16 5.50 -11.12
N ASN A 188 10.40 4.65 -12.13
CA ASN A 188 11.72 4.51 -12.75
C ASN A 188 12.19 5.82 -13.42
N PHE A 189 11.32 6.54 -14.14
CA PHE A 189 11.68 7.84 -14.73
C PHE A 189 12.03 8.89 -13.68
N THR A 190 11.31 8.88 -12.55
CA THR A 190 11.60 9.79 -11.44
C THR A 190 12.94 9.46 -10.81
N GLN A 191 13.28 8.17 -10.69
CA GLN A 191 14.55 7.71 -10.14
C GLN A 191 15.75 8.24 -10.94
N GLU A 192 15.67 8.27 -12.27
CA GLU A 192 16.72 8.88 -13.13
C GLU A 192 16.94 10.37 -12.78
N GLY A 193 15.85 11.12 -12.61
CA GLY A 193 15.92 12.52 -12.21
C GLY A 193 16.46 12.71 -10.78
N ALA A 194 16.05 11.85 -9.85
CA ALA A 194 16.52 11.88 -8.47
C ALA A 194 18.02 11.51 -8.37
N LEU A 195 18.47 10.53 -9.14
CA LEU A 195 19.87 10.10 -9.22
C LEU A 195 20.76 11.23 -9.75
N PHE A 196 20.30 11.97 -10.76
CA PHE A 196 21.04 13.13 -11.25
C PHE A 196 21.19 14.24 -10.18
N VAL A 197 20.14 14.50 -9.40
CA VAL A 197 20.13 15.61 -8.41
C VAL A 197 20.82 15.23 -7.10
N PHE A 198 20.63 14.00 -6.62
CA PHE A 198 21.05 13.56 -5.28
C PHE A 198 22.13 12.47 -5.29
N GLY A 199 22.52 11.94 -6.46
CA GLY A 199 23.49 10.86 -6.56
C GLY A 199 23.02 9.58 -5.86
N ASP A 200 23.97 8.87 -5.25
CA ASP A 200 23.73 7.59 -4.58
C ASP A 200 22.71 7.67 -3.41
N LEU A 201 22.41 8.88 -2.91
CA LEU A 201 21.37 9.08 -1.89
C LEU A 201 19.96 8.73 -2.41
N ALA A 202 19.75 8.78 -3.73
CA ALA A 202 18.49 8.42 -4.39
C ALA A 202 18.35 6.92 -4.67
N ILE A 203 19.33 6.10 -4.30
CA ILE A 203 19.32 4.64 -4.48
C ILE A 203 19.43 3.97 -3.12
N ASN A 204 18.68 2.88 -2.93
CA ASN A 204 18.88 1.99 -1.80
C ASN A 204 20.16 1.17 -2.03
N SER A 205 21.27 1.61 -1.44
CA SER A 205 22.57 0.93 -1.52
C SER A 205 22.93 0.31 -0.18
N ASP A 206 23.70 -0.78 -0.17
CA ASP A 206 24.10 -1.47 1.08
C ASP A 206 24.86 -0.56 2.06
N SER A 207 25.51 0.50 1.56
CA SER A 207 26.29 1.44 2.36
C SER A 207 25.48 2.58 2.98
N ILE A 208 24.38 2.98 2.36
CA ILE A 208 23.58 4.17 2.74
C ILE A 208 22.19 3.76 3.27
N GLY A 209 21.66 2.64 2.79
CA GLY A 209 20.31 2.18 3.06
C GLY A 209 19.23 3.04 2.40
N PHE A 210 17.98 2.79 2.80
CA PHE A 210 16.81 3.49 2.31
C PHE A 210 16.70 4.89 2.94
N ILE A 211 16.79 5.96 2.12
CA ILE A 211 16.54 7.33 2.57
C ILE A 211 15.24 7.87 1.98
N PHE A 212 14.22 7.89 2.82
CA PHE A 212 12.87 8.37 2.48
C PHE A 212 12.86 9.71 1.70
N ALA A 213 13.59 10.70 2.19
CA ALA A 213 13.55 12.05 1.64
C ALA A 213 14.06 12.16 0.19
N PHE A 214 15.00 11.30 -0.20
CA PHE A 214 15.62 11.33 -1.53
C PHE A 214 15.07 10.26 -2.48
N GLN A 215 14.42 9.23 -1.95
CA GLN A 215 13.89 8.12 -2.76
C GLN A 215 12.39 8.27 -3.04
N ILE A 216 11.62 8.91 -2.15
CA ILE A 216 10.16 8.96 -2.25
C ILE A 216 9.62 10.35 -2.56
N LEU A 217 10.14 11.39 -1.91
CA LEU A 217 9.65 12.76 -2.10
C LEU A 217 9.81 13.27 -3.55
N PRO A 218 10.88 12.94 -4.31
CA PRO A 218 10.99 13.36 -5.71
C PRO A 218 9.85 12.84 -6.59
N THR A 219 9.33 11.65 -6.29
CA THR A 219 8.18 11.06 -6.99
C THR A 219 6.94 11.94 -6.88
N ILE A 220 6.69 12.52 -5.69
CA ILE A 220 5.56 13.44 -5.47
C ILE A 220 5.71 14.68 -6.37
N VAL A 221 6.92 15.23 -6.46
CA VAL A 221 7.20 16.41 -7.29
C VAL A 221 6.98 16.10 -8.77
N PHE A 222 7.53 15.00 -9.27
CA PHE A 222 7.40 14.60 -10.66
C PHE A 222 5.94 14.32 -11.04
N PHE A 223 5.21 13.56 -10.22
CA PHE A 223 3.81 13.27 -10.49
C PHE A 223 2.92 14.51 -10.46
N SER A 224 3.21 15.47 -9.59
CA SER A 224 2.50 16.75 -9.58
C SER A 224 2.68 17.49 -10.90
N ALA A 225 3.93 17.59 -11.40
CA ALA A 225 4.22 18.16 -12.72
C ALA A 225 3.52 17.41 -13.86
N LEU A 226 3.57 16.07 -13.85
CA LEU A 226 2.90 15.24 -14.84
C LEU A 226 1.38 15.44 -14.82
N THR A 227 0.78 15.47 -13.64
CA THR A 227 -0.66 15.69 -13.46
C THR A 227 -1.08 17.05 -14.01
N SER A 228 -0.30 18.11 -13.74
CA SER A 228 -0.53 19.43 -14.32
C SER A 228 -0.46 19.44 -15.84
N VAL A 229 0.45 18.67 -16.45
CA VAL A 229 0.53 18.51 -17.90
C VAL A 229 -0.71 17.79 -18.47
N LEU A 230 -1.11 16.69 -17.85
CA LEU A 230 -2.32 15.94 -18.25
C LEU A 230 -3.58 16.79 -18.13
N PHE A 231 -3.62 17.66 -17.12
CA PHE A 231 -4.68 18.64 -16.93
C PHE A 231 -4.65 19.75 -17.99
N TYR A 232 -3.47 20.28 -18.33
CA TYR A 232 -3.30 21.28 -19.39
C TYR A 232 -3.79 20.76 -20.76
N PHE A 233 -3.50 19.50 -21.07
CA PHE A 233 -3.95 18.85 -22.31
C PHE A 233 -5.42 18.40 -22.31
N GLY A 234 -6.15 18.54 -21.21
CA GLY A 234 -7.55 18.15 -21.15
C GLY A 234 -7.78 16.63 -21.00
N ILE A 235 -6.74 15.84 -20.69
CA ILE A 235 -6.83 14.37 -20.64
C ILE A 235 -7.60 13.93 -19.40
N ILE A 236 -7.25 14.48 -18.24
CA ILE A 236 -7.95 14.20 -16.97
C ILE A 236 -9.42 14.56 -17.09
N GLN A 237 -9.74 15.72 -17.67
CA GLN A 237 -11.09 16.22 -17.83
C GLN A 237 -11.96 15.26 -18.66
N LYS A 238 -11.43 14.70 -19.75
CA LYS A 238 -12.15 13.71 -20.58
C LYS A 238 -12.46 12.42 -19.82
N VAL A 239 -11.47 11.89 -19.09
CA VAL A 239 -11.64 10.65 -18.30
C VAL A 239 -12.62 10.89 -17.15
N VAL A 240 -12.46 11.99 -16.42
CA VAL A 240 -13.35 12.38 -15.32
C VAL A 240 -14.77 12.58 -15.81
N TRP A 241 -14.98 13.24 -16.94
CA TRP A 241 -16.31 13.42 -17.52
C TRP A 241 -16.99 12.08 -17.83
N LEU A 242 -16.26 11.12 -18.41
CA LEU A 242 -16.79 9.79 -18.72
C LEU A 242 -17.22 9.04 -17.44
N LEU A 243 -16.35 9.01 -16.43
CA LEU A 243 -16.64 8.35 -15.15
C LEU A 243 -17.79 9.05 -14.40
N ALA A 244 -17.81 10.38 -14.40
CA ALA A 244 -18.88 11.18 -13.84
C ALA A 244 -20.21 10.90 -14.54
N TRP A 245 -20.21 10.76 -15.87
CA TRP A 245 -21.41 10.41 -16.62
C TRP A 245 -21.96 9.04 -16.22
N VAL A 246 -21.08 8.04 -16.05
CA VAL A 246 -21.49 6.70 -15.56
C VAL A 246 -22.11 6.81 -14.17
N MET A 247 -21.43 7.48 -13.23
CA MET A 247 -21.93 7.66 -11.86
C MET A 247 -23.26 8.43 -11.82
N LYS A 248 -23.36 9.54 -12.57
CA LYS A 248 -24.59 10.33 -12.69
C LYS A 248 -25.74 9.46 -13.20
N LYS A 249 -25.53 8.72 -14.28
CA LYS A 249 -26.58 7.93 -14.94
C LYS A 249 -27.07 6.77 -14.08
N THR A 250 -26.17 6.14 -13.34
CA THR A 250 -26.47 4.95 -12.52
C THR A 250 -26.99 5.32 -11.13
N MET A 251 -26.38 6.31 -10.47
CA MET A 251 -26.66 6.66 -9.08
C MET A 251 -27.63 7.85 -8.91
N GLY A 252 -27.90 8.63 -9.98
CA GLY A 252 -28.83 9.76 -9.94
C GLY A 252 -28.31 10.97 -9.16
N LEU A 253 -27.02 11.27 -9.30
CA LEU A 253 -26.33 12.37 -8.64
C LEU A 253 -26.46 13.69 -9.40
N SER A 254 -26.11 14.80 -8.74
CA SER A 254 -25.92 16.08 -9.41
C SER A 254 -24.70 16.05 -10.34
N GLY A 255 -24.65 17.00 -11.29
CA GLY A 255 -23.53 17.05 -12.22
C GLY A 255 -22.21 17.38 -11.53
N ALA A 256 -22.22 18.37 -10.62
CA ALA A 256 -21.06 18.78 -9.84
C ALA A 256 -20.56 17.67 -8.90
N GLU A 257 -21.46 16.95 -8.21
CA GLU A 257 -21.07 15.83 -7.35
C GLU A 257 -20.42 14.69 -8.14
N SER A 258 -20.98 14.37 -9.30
CA SER A 258 -20.46 13.30 -10.16
C SER A 258 -19.06 13.63 -10.67
N LEU A 259 -18.86 14.88 -11.11
CA LEU A 259 -17.56 15.36 -11.56
C LEU A 259 -16.53 15.41 -10.43
N SER A 260 -16.93 15.83 -9.23
CA SER A 260 -16.04 15.83 -8.06
C SER A 260 -15.65 14.41 -7.64
N ALA A 261 -16.63 13.50 -7.52
CA ALA A 261 -16.37 12.12 -7.13
C ALA A 261 -15.46 11.38 -8.13
N ALA A 262 -15.69 11.58 -9.44
CA ALA A 262 -14.84 11.03 -10.48
C ALA A 262 -13.45 11.71 -10.53
N GLY A 263 -13.38 13.03 -10.31
CA GLY A 263 -12.14 13.80 -10.25
C GLY A 263 -11.20 13.31 -9.17
N ASN A 264 -11.75 13.02 -7.99
CA ASN A 264 -11.02 12.52 -6.81
C ASN A 264 -10.34 11.15 -7.03
N ILE A 265 -10.70 10.39 -8.07
CA ILE A 265 -10.00 9.13 -8.42
C ILE A 265 -8.54 9.40 -8.81
N PHE A 266 -8.26 10.56 -9.41
CA PHE A 266 -6.95 10.90 -9.96
C PHE A 266 -6.31 12.09 -9.25
N LEU A 267 -7.13 13.08 -8.87
CA LEU A 267 -6.74 14.32 -8.24
C LEU A 267 -6.93 14.23 -6.72
N GLY A 268 -6.11 14.93 -5.96
CA GLY A 268 -6.25 15.00 -4.51
C GLY A 268 -7.42 15.89 -4.08
N GLN A 269 -7.69 15.84 -2.77
CA GLN A 269 -8.80 16.54 -2.11
C GLN A 269 -8.82 18.06 -2.29
N THR A 270 -7.69 18.66 -2.67
CA THR A 270 -7.53 20.11 -2.93
C THR A 270 -7.58 20.45 -4.41
N GLU A 271 -7.19 19.55 -5.30
CA GLU A 271 -7.17 19.80 -6.75
C GLU A 271 -8.51 19.43 -7.41
N ALA A 272 -9.15 18.33 -7.02
CA ALA A 272 -10.42 17.91 -7.61
C ALA A 272 -11.53 18.96 -7.55
N PRO A 273 -11.69 19.75 -6.46
CA PRO A 273 -12.64 20.86 -6.41
C PRO A 273 -12.43 21.93 -7.50
N LEU A 274 -11.22 22.12 -8.04
CA LEU A 274 -10.96 23.08 -9.12
C LEU A 274 -11.74 22.75 -10.38
N LEU A 275 -11.96 21.46 -10.68
CA LEU A 275 -12.74 21.01 -11.84
C LEU A 275 -14.18 21.52 -11.83
N ILE A 276 -14.73 21.75 -10.64
CA ILE A 276 -16.12 22.14 -10.44
C ILE A 276 -16.26 23.48 -9.70
N LYS A 277 -15.20 24.27 -9.65
CA LYS A 277 -15.14 25.57 -8.94
C LYS A 277 -16.38 26.46 -9.15
N PRO A 278 -16.95 26.60 -10.37
CA PRO A 278 -18.15 27.44 -10.58
C PRO A 278 -19.40 26.98 -9.80
N TYR A 279 -19.45 25.71 -9.39
CA TYR A 279 -20.62 25.12 -8.74
C TYR A 279 -20.58 25.19 -7.21
N ILE A 280 -19.38 25.23 -6.60
CA ILE A 280 -19.19 24.98 -5.16
C ILE A 280 -20.03 25.90 -4.29
N ASP A 281 -20.05 27.20 -4.59
CA ASP A 281 -20.80 28.20 -3.81
C ASP A 281 -22.33 28.01 -3.86
N ASN A 282 -22.84 27.22 -4.80
CA ASN A 282 -24.26 26.92 -4.95
C ASN A 282 -24.61 25.46 -4.61
N MET A 283 -23.64 24.67 -4.13
CA MET A 283 -23.87 23.29 -3.72
C MET A 283 -24.65 23.24 -2.40
N THR A 284 -25.60 22.32 -2.34
CA THR A 284 -26.33 22.00 -1.10
C THR A 284 -25.40 21.36 -0.06
N LYS A 285 -25.79 21.29 1.22
CA LYS A 285 -24.95 20.68 2.26
C LYS A 285 -24.63 19.21 1.97
N SER A 286 -25.57 18.47 1.37
CA SER A 286 -25.36 17.07 0.98
C SER A 286 -24.38 16.96 -0.19
N GLU A 287 -24.44 17.88 -1.16
CA GLU A 287 -23.45 17.94 -2.25
C GLU A 287 -22.05 18.29 -1.75
N LEU A 288 -21.92 19.27 -0.86
CA LEU A 288 -20.64 19.62 -0.25
C LEU A 288 -20.07 18.47 0.59
N LEU A 289 -20.92 17.72 1.31
CA LEU A 289 -20.46 16.54 2.05
C LEU A 289 -19.93 15.46 1.11
N THR A 290 -20.59 15.22 -0.03
CA THR A 290 -20.09 14.27 -1.05
C THR A 290 -18.75 14.72 -1.63
N LEU A 291 -18.59 16.03 -1.91
CA LEU A 291 -17.33 16.59 -2.41
C LEU A 291 -16.19 16.39 -1.40
N MET A 292 -16.42 16.79 -0.15
CA MET A 292 -15.43 16.70 0.92
C MET A 292 -15.09 15.24 1.25
N GLY A 293 -16.12 14.43 1.46
CA GLY A 293 -15.97 13.01 1.77
C GLY A 293 -15.37 12.20 0.63
N GLY A 294 -15.67 12.56 -0.62
CA GLY A 294 -15.04 12.01 -1.81
C GLY A 294 -13.54 12.28 -1.85
N GLY A 295 -13.11 13.51 -1.52
CA GLY A 295 -11.69 13.83 -1.43
C GLY A 295 -10.95 13.09 -0.32
N MET A 296 -11.63 12.79 0.80
CA MET A 296 -11.06 11.98 1.88
C MET A 296 -11.10 10.47 1.60
N ALA A 297 -11.97 10.01 0.71
CA ALA A 297 -12.12 8.59 0.40
C ALA A 297 -11.05 8.07 -0.58
N THR A 298 -10.37 8.95 -1.29
CA THR A 298 -9.40 8.61 -2.34
C THR A 298 -8.01 9.14 -2.01
N ILE A 299 -7.03 8.75 -2.83
CA ILE A 299 -5.66 9.25 -2.80
C ILE A 299 -5.32 9.91 -4.13
N ALA A 300 -4.40 10.87 -4.11
CA ALA A 300 -3.87 11.48 -5.31
C ALA A 300 -2.86 10.56 -6.01
N GLY A 301 -2.77 10.65 -7.34
CA GLY A 301 -1.81 9.86 -8.12
C GLY A 301 -0.34 10.03 -7.66
N GLY A 302 0.04 11.23 -7.20
CA GLY A 302 1.41 11.50 -6.78
C GLY A 302 1.86 10.80 -5.50
N VAL A 303 0.95 10.58 -4.55
CA VAL A 303 1.25 9.82 -3.32
C VAL A 303 1.05 8.32 -3.52
N MET A 304 0.20 7.91 -4.46
CA MET A 304 -0.01 6.49 -4.81
C MET A 304 1.31 5.82 -5.19
N ALA A 305 2.16 6.51 -5.95
CA ALA A 305 3.47 6.01 -6.36
C ALA A 305 4.40 5.75 -5.16
N ALA A 306 4.35 6.60 -4.13
CA ALA A 306 5.07 6.37 -2.88
C ALA A 306 4.59 5.08 -2.18
N TYR A 307 3.27 4.86 -2.12
CA TYR A 307 2.70 3.66 -1.49
C TYR A 307 3.02 2.37 -2.26
N ILE A 308 3.09 2.45 -3.59
CA ILE A 308 3.58 1.34 -4.43
C ILE A 308 5.02 0.99 -4.02
N GLY A 309 5.87 2.00 -3.84
CA GLY A 309 7.25 1.83 -3.36
C GLY A 309 7.32 1.17 -1.98
N PHE A 310 6.53 1.63 -0.99
CA PHE A 310 6.58 1.05 0.37
C PHE A 310 6.14 -0.41 0.43
N LEU A 311 5.14 -0.79 -0.35
CA LEU A 311 4.57 -2.13 -0.30
C LEU A 311 5.31 -3.10 -1.23
N GLY A 312 5.70 -2.60 -2.41
CA GLY A 312 6.41 -3.35 -3.44
C GLY A 312 7.91 -3.47 -3.20
N GLY A 313 8.52 -2.54 -2.44
CA GLY A 313 9.97 -2.46 -2.30
C GLY A 313 10.64 -2.28 -3.66
N ASP A 314 11.78 -2.95 -3.86
CA ASP A 314 12.54 -2.94 -5.11
C ASP A 314 12.08 -4.03 -6.12
N ASP A 315 11.03 -4.81 -5.79
CA ASP A 315 10.50 -5.88 -6.64
C ASP A 315 9.41 -5.36 -7.60
N PRO A 316 9.66 -5.31 -8.93
CA PRO A 316 8.70 -4.81 -9.91
C PRO A 316 7.38 -5.61 -9.94
N VAL A 317 7.41 -6.91 -9.64
CA VAL A 317 6.21 -7.76 -9.65
C VAL A 317 5.29 -7.38 -8.48
N ARG A 318 5.87 -7.17 -7.29
CA ARG A 318 5.13 -6.69 -6.11
C ARG A 318 4.68 -5.24 -6.26
N GLN A 319 5.50 -4.37 -6.84
CA GLN A 319 5.08 -3.00 -7.16
C GLN A 319 3.85 -3.01 -8.10
N LEU A 320 3.88 -3.81 -9.16
CA LEU A 320 2.74 -3.96 -10.08
C LEU A 320 1.51 -4.54 -9.37
N PHE A 321 1.71 -5.51 -8.48
CA PHE A 321 0.63 -6.09 -7.68
C PHE A 321 -0.08 -5.04 -6.82
N TYR A 322 0.66 -4.28 -6.01
CA TYR A 322 0.06 -3.22 -5.17
C TYR A 322 -0.42 -2.03 -5.99
N ALA A 323 0.20 -1.71 -7.12
CA ALA A 323 -0.32 -0.70 -8.05
C ALA A 323 -1.72 -1.04 -8.54
N LYS A 324 -1.97 -2.30 -8.93
CA LYS A 324 -3.31 -2.77 -9.33
C LYS A 324 -4.32 -2.61 -8.18
N HIS A 325 -3.95 -2.97 -6.96
CA HIS A 325 -4.83 -2.86 -5.80
C HIS A 325 -5.14 -1.41 -5.42
N LEU A 326 -4.13 -0.53 -5.39
CA LEU A 326 -4.30 0.89 -5.10
C LEU A 326 -5.14 1.61 -6.18
N LEU A 327 -4.93 1.28 -7.46
CA LEU A 327 -5.75 1.81 -8.55
C LEU A 327 -7.21 1.34 -8.44
N ALA A 328 -7.42 0.06 -8.16
CA ALA A 328 -8.76 -0.48 -7.94
C ALA A 328 -9.44 0.18 -6.74
N ALA A 329 -8.70 0.37 -5.64
CA ALA A 329 -9.19 1.05 -4.44
C ALA A 329 -9.64 2.47 -4.76
N SER A 330 -8.82 3.28 -5.46
CA SER A 330 -9.19 4.65 -5.83
C SER A 330 -10.47 4.72 -6.67
N VAL A 331 -10.63 3.83 -7.66
CA VAL A 331 -11.84 3.78 -8.51
C VAL A 331 -13.07 3.34 -7.71
N MET A 332 -12.94 2.33 -6.86
CA MET A 332 -14.03 1.84 -6.02
C MET A 332 -14.44 2.85 -4.94
N SER A 333 -13.50 3.65 -4.44
CA SER A 333 -13.76 4.65 -3.39
C SER A 333 -14.70 5.77 -3.85
N ALA A 334 -14.76 6.11 -5.14
CA ALA A 334 -15.66 7.15 -5.64
C ALA A 334 -17.16 6.82 -5.40
N PRO A 335 -17.72 5.69 -5.88
CA PRO A 335 -19.08 5.30 -5.52
C PRO A 335 -19.24 4.98 -4.03
N ALA A 336 -18.20 4.49 -3.34
CA ALA A 336 -18.24 4.23 -1.90
C ALA A 336 -18.45 5.52 -1.07
N ALA A 337 -17.73 6.58 -1.42
CA ALA A 337 -17.86 7.89 -0.80
C ALA A 337 -19.26 8.46 -0.99
N VAL A 338 -19.82 8.32 -2.20
CA VAL A 338 -21.19 8.74 -2.49
C VAL A 338 -22.19 7.97 -1.63
N VAL A 339 -22.04 6.65 -1.49
CA VAL A 339 -22.90 5.84 -0.61
C VAL A 339 -22.84 6.35 0.83
N ALA A 340 -21.64 6.49 1.40
CA ALA A 340 -21.45 6.97 2.76
C ALA A 340 -22.01 8.40 2.95
N ALA A 341 -21.71 9.33 2.05
CA ALA A 341 -22.18 10.71 2.09
C ALA A 341 -23.70 10.81 2.06
N LYS A 342 -24.34 10.11 1.11
CA LYS A 342 -25.80 10.16 0.94
C LYS A 342 -26.55 9.37 2.01
N MET A 343 -25.89 8.47 2.75
CA MET A 343 -26.46 7.88 3.95
C MET A 343 -26.36 8.82 5.16
N LEU A 344 -25.20 9.46 5.38
CA LEU A 344 -24.97 10.35 6.52
C LEU A 344 -25.72 11.68 6.42
N LEU A 345 -25.83 12.23 5.20
CA LEU A 345 -26.57 13.45 4.91
C LEU A 345 -27.30 13.29 3.55
N PRO A 346 -28.51 12.69 3.55
CA PRO A 346 -29.26 12.47 2.33
C PRO A 346 -29.66 13.78 1.63
N GLN A 347 -29.75 13.72 0.31
CA GLN A 347 -30.17 14.87 -0.51
C GLN A 347 -31.67 15.10 -0.36
N THR A 348 -32.07 16.28 0.15
CA THR A 348 -33.48 16.70 0.26
C THR A 348 -33.81 17.90 -0.63
N GLU A 349 -32.79 18.67 -1.00
CA GLU A 349 -32.91 19.87 -1.83
C GLU A 349 -32.75 19.53 -3.32
N LYS A 350 -33.31 20.35 -4.20
CA LYS A 350 -33.14 20.18 -5.65
C LYS A 350 -31.69 20.46 -6.03
N VAL A 351 -31.16 19.65 -6.94
CA VAL A 351 -29.76 19.71 -7.38
C VAL A 351 -29.66 20.17 -8.83
N ASN A 352 -28.51 20.76 -9.18
CA ASN A 352 -28.19 21.08 -10.57
C ASN A 352 -27.65 19.83 -11.29
N GLU A 353 -28.28 19.43 -12.39
CA GLU A 353 -27.86 18.27 -13.16
C GLU A 353 -26.78 18.60 -14.21
N GLU A 354 -26.47 19.87 -14.49
CA GLU A 354 -25.48 20.24 -15.48
C GLU A 354 -24.07 19.74 -15.13
N MET A 355 -23.41 19.11 -16.10
CA MET A 355 -22.01 18.67 -16.00
C MET A 355 -21.14 19.53 -16.93
N GLN A 356 -20.78 20.73 -16.49
CA GLN A 356 -19.70 21.49 -17.15
C GLN A 356 -18.44 21.38 -16.32
N ILE A 357 -17.31 21.18 -16.99
CA ILE A 357 -16.00 21.22 -16.34
C ILE A 357 -15.46 22.64 -16.49
N SER A 358 -14.84 23.17 -15.45
CA SER A 358 -14.16 24.47 -15.52
C SER A 358 -13.13 24.48 -16.66
N GLU A 359 -13.17 25.49 -17.52
CA GLU A 359 -12.17 25.71 -18.57
C GLU A 359 -10.87 26.33 -18.05
N GLU A 360 -10.76 26.59 -16.74
CA GLU A 360 -9.51 27.07 -16.13
C GLU A 360 -8.38 26.10 -16.45
N LYS A 361 -7.37 26.56 -17.20
CA LYS A 361 -6.15 25.80 -17.51
C LYS A 361 -5.07 26.08 -16.48
N ILE A 362 -4.25 25.07 -16.18
CA ILE A 362 -3.03 25.24 -15.41
C ILE A 362 -1.94 25.76 -16.37
N GLY A 363 -1.72 27.07 -16.37
CA GLY A 363 -0.71 27.74 -17.21
C GLY A 363 -1.15 28.01 -18.66
N HIS A 364 -0.43 28.90 -19.33
CA HIS A 364 -0.69 29.30 -20.73
C HIS A 364 -0.10 28.30 -21.73
N ASN A 365 1.02 27.67 -21.40
CA ASN A 365 1.70 26.67 -22.22
C ASN A 365 2.15 25.45 -21.39
N VAL A 366 2.58 24.38 -22.07
CA VAL A 366 2.98 23.13 -21.41
C VAL A 366 4.17 23.30 -20.45
N LEU A 367 5.13 24.17 -20.77
CA LEU A 367 6.29 24.41 -19.91
C LEU A 367 5.88 25.13 -18.62
N GLU A 368 4.94 26.05 -18.73
CA GLU A 368 4.34 26.71 -17.58
C GLU A 368 3.51 25.74 -16.74
N ALA A 369 2.75 24.83 -17.36
CA ALA A 369 2.02 23.78 -16.66
C ALA A 369 2.96 22.86 -15.87
N ILE A 370 4.10 22.46 -16.46
CA ILE A 370 5.16 21.71 -15.78
C ILE A 370 5.69 22.51 -14.60
N SER A 371 6.04 23.78 -14.80
CA SER A 371 6.67 24.62 -13.78
C SER A 371 5.77 24.87 -12.57
N ASN A 372 4.48 25.11 -12.83
CA ASN A 372 3.46 25.27 -11.80
C ASN A 372 3.25 23.95 -11.04
N GLY A 373 3.08 22.84 -11.77
CA GLY A 373 2.94 21.52 -11.17
C GLY A 373 4.14 21.08 -10.33
N THR A 374 5.36 21.37 -10.78
CA THR A 374 6.59 21.14 -10.01
C THR A 374 6.60 21.97 -8.72
N THR A 375 6.22 23.25 -8.79
CA THR A 375 6.18 24.14 -7.61
C THR A 375 5.19 23.64 -6.57
N ASP A 376 4.00 23.23 -7.01
CA ASP A 376 2.98 22.68 -6.12
C ASP A 376 3.40 21.31 -5.57
N GLY A 377 4.07 20.51 -6.39
CA GLY A 377 4.67 19.25 -5.99
C GLY A 377 5.75 19.41 -4.92
N ILE A 378 6.63 20.41 -5.03
CA ILE A 378 7.65 20.73 -4.01
C ILE A 378 7.00 21.10 -2.69
N LYS A 379 5.98 21.98 -2.71
CA LYS A 379 5.24 22.35 -1.48
C LYS A 379 4.62 21.11 -0.84
N LEU A 380 3.99 20.24 -1.64
CA LEU A 380 3.41 18.99 -1.17
C LEU A 380 4.46 18.06 -0.56
N ALA A 381 5.58 17.83 -1.25
CA ALA A 381 6.67 16.97 -0.82
C ALA A 381 7.31 17.46 0.51
N VAL A 382 7.59 18.76 0.62
CA VAL A 382 8.13 19.36 1.85
C VAL A 382 7.12 19.25 3.00
N ASN A 383 5.84 19.51 2.73
CA ASN A 383 4.78 19.37 3.74
C ASN A 383 4.68 17.93 4.23
N VAL A 384 4.73 16.94 3.33
CA VAL A 384 4.73 15.51 3.69
C VAL A 384 5.95 15.18 4.55
N GLY A 385 7.17 15.53 4.12
CA GLY A 385 8.38 15.27 4.88
C GLY A 385 8.37 15.90 6.28
N ALA A 386 7.98 17.17 6.38
CA ALA A 386 7.86 17.88 7.66
C ALA A 386 6.78 17.27 8.56
N MET A 387 5.63 16.91 7.99
CA MET A 387 4.53 16.29 8.70
C MET A 387 4.92 14.93 9.29
N LEU A 388 5.61 14.08 8.52
CA LEU A 388 6.10 12.78 9.01
C LEU A 388 7.09 12.94 10.16
N LEU A 389 8.07 13.85 10.00
CA LEU A 389 9.04 14.14 11.05
C LEU A 389 8.34 14.53 12.36
N VAL A 390 7.41 15.49 12.30
CA VAL A 390 6.69 15.97 13.49
C VAL A 390 5.82 14.87 14.10
N PHE A 391 5.04 14.14 13.29
CA PHE A 391 4.15 13.11 13.84
C PHE A 391 4.89 11.92 14.42
N LEU A 392 5.97 11.44 13.79
CA LEU A 392 6.78 10.37 14.37
C LEU A 392 7.40 10.80 15.70
N ALA A 393 7.88 12.05 15.81
CA ALA A 393 8.36 12.59 17.07
C ALA A 393 7.24 12.70 18.14
N LEU A 394 6.04 13.10 17.75
CA LEU A 394 4.88 13.15 18.66
C LEU A 394 4.46 11.76 19.11
N VAL A 395 4.43 10.77 18.22
CA VAL A 395 4.15 9.37 18.57
C VAL A 395 5.20 8.85 19.55
N ALA A 396 6.49 9.10 19.29
CA ALA A 396 7.57 8.73 20.20
C ALA A 396 7.41 9.40 21.58
N MET A 397 7.04 10.68 21.62
CA MET A 397 6.78 11.41 22.86
C MET A 397 5.57 10.84 23.63
N VAL A 398 4.48 10.50 22.93
CA VAL A 398 3.31 9.85 23.53
C VAL A 398 3.68 8.46 24.04
N ASN A 399 4.44 7.68 23.27
CA ASN A 399 4.92 6.37 23.70
C ASN A 399 5.83 6.45 24.91
N TYR A 400 6.71 7.44 25.01
CA TYR A 400 7.50 7.69 26.22
C TYR A 400 6.59 7.97 27.43
N ALA A 401 5.54 8.78 27.26
CA ALA A 401 4.59 9.02 28.34
C ALA A 401 3.78 7.76 28.73
N LEU A 402 3.39 6.94 27.76
CA LEU A 402 2.61 5.73 28.00
C LEU A 402 3.47 4.58 28.55
N SER A 403 4.61 4.30 27.94
CA SER A 403 5.49 3.18 28.28
C SER A 403 6.37 3.51 29.48
N ASP A 404 7.13 4.60 29.45
CA ASP A 404 8.12 4.89 30.49
C ASP A 404 7.51 5.52 31.74
N ILE A 405 6.62 6.51 31.58
CA ILE A 405 6.05 7.22 32.73
C ILE A 405 4.93 6.41 33.37
N ILE A 406 3.99 5.89 32.58
CA ILE A 406 2.83 5.15 33.10
C ILE A 406 3.13 3.65 33.18
N GLY A 407 3.60 3.06 32.08
CA GLY A 407 3.75 1.61 31.91
C GLY A 407 4.74 1.00 32.89
N ASN A 408 5.97 1.52 32.94
CA ASN A 408 7.01 1.06 33.86
C ASN A 408 6.64 1.37 35.32
N TYR A 409 6.16 2.58 35.62
CA TYR A 409 5.84 2.96 37.00
C TYR A 409 4.68 2.13 37.60
N THR A 410 3.68 1.77 36.79
CA THR A 410 2.52 0.99 37.24
C THR A 410 2.69 -0.52 37.08
N GLY A 411 3.80 -0.98 36.51
CA GLY A 411 4.02 -2.38 36.12
C GLY A 411 3.05 -2.85 35.03
N LEU A 412 2.50 -1.93 34.24
CA LEU A 412 1.59 -2.25 33.14
C LEU A 412 2.31 -2.92 31.98
N ASN A 413 3.58 -2.57 31.75
CA ASN A 413 4.38 -3.12 30.65
C ASN A 413 4.52 -4.65 30.79
N ASP A 414 4.91 -5.14 31.97
CA ASP A 414 5.02 -6.58 32.23
C ASP A 414 3.67 -7.31 32.11
N LYS A 415 2.59 -6.64 32.55
CA LYS A 415 1.22 -7.17 32.38
C LYS A 415 0.82 -7.24 30.92
N ILE A 416 1.16 -6.24 30.12
CA ILE A 416 0.87 -6.21 28.68
C ILE A 416 1.69 -7.27 27.95
N ALA A 417 2.98 -7.39 28.24
CA ALA A 417 3.83 -8.42 27.66
C ALA A 417 3.26 -9.82 27.91
N SER A 418 2.82 -10.10 29.14
CA SER A 418 2.20 -11.39 29.48
C SER A 418 0.80 -11.57 28.88
N LEU A 419 -0.08 -10.57 28.94
CA LEU A 419 -1.45 -10.65 28.43
C LEU A 419 -1.52 -10.75 26.90
N THR A 420 -0.58 -10.13 26.19
CA THR A 420 -0.52 -10.15 24.73
C THR A 420 0.31 -11.30 24.18
N GLY A 421 0.85 -12.16 25.04
CA GLY A 421 1.71 -13.28 24.64
C GLY A 421 3.00 -12.82 23.95
N GLY A 422 3.55 -11.68 24.37
CA GLY A 422 4.76 -11.09 23.79
C GLY A 422 4.54 -10.30 22.49
N ARG A 423 3.29 -10.12 22.04
CA ARG A 423 3.00 -9.33 20.83
C ARG A 423 3.30 -7.84 21.02
N TYR A 424 3.02 -7.32 22.21
CA TYR A 424 3.39 -5.97 22.62
C TYR A 424 4.17 -6.08 23.92
N ASN A 425 5.39 -5.56 23.94
CA ASN A 425 6.25 -5.60 25.12
C ASN A 425 5.97 -4.44 26.09
N GLU A 426 5.29 -3.40 25.60
CA GLU A 426 5.15 -2.12 26.28
C GLU A 426 3.76 -1.52 26.05
N PHE A 427 3.35 -0.63 26.96
CA PHE A 427 2.14 0.15 26.78
C PHE A 427 2.38 1.31 25.82
N THR A 428 1.96 1.14 24.58
CA THR A 428 2.19 2.12 23.51
C THR A 428 0.88 2.61 22.88
N LEU A 429 0.95 3.73 22.17
CA LEU A 429 -0.15 4.24 21.36
C LEU A 429 -0.60 3.20 20.34
N GLN A 430 0.35 2.50 19.73
CA GLN A 430 0.11 1.41 18.78
C GLN A 430 -0.77 0.31 19.37
N LEU A 431 -0.51 -0.11 20.62
CA LEU A 431 -1.36 -1.08 21.31
C LEU A 431 -2.77 -0.56 21.49
N ILE A 432 -2.93 0.69 21.97
CA ILE A 432 -4.26 1.28 22.19
C ILE A 432 -5.05 1.31 20.88
N LEU A 433 -4.43 1.81 19.80
CA LEU A 433 -5.03 1.87 18.48
C LEU A 433 -5.34 0.47 17.93
N GLY A 434 -4.43 -0.48 18.11
CA GLY A 434 -4.61 -1.89 17.76
C GLY A 434 -5.86 -2.49 18.37
N TYR A 435 -6.05 -2.34 19.68
CA TYR A 435 -7.19 -2.91 20.39
C TYR A 435 -8.51 -2.18 20.10
N VAL A 436 -8.47 -0.85 19.93
CA VAL A 436 -9.66 -0.06 19.54
C VAL A 436 -10.10 -0.39 18.11
N GLY A 437 -9.14 -0.56 17.20
CA GLY A 437 -9.40 -0.86 15.79
C GLY A 437 -9.71 -2.33 15.50
N ALA A 438 -9.26 -3.26 16.34
CA ALA A 438 -9.40 -4.70 16.11
C ALA A 438 -10.83 -5.20 15.80
N PRO A 439 -11.90 -4.73 16.50
CA PRO A 439 -13.26 -5.15 16.16
C PRO A 439 -13.68 -4.75 14.74
N LEU A 440 -13.28 -3.55 14.29
CA LEU A 440 -13.54 -3.09 12.93
C LEU A 440 -12.69 -3.85 11.91
N SER A 441 -11.41 -4.08 12.20
CA SER A 441 -10.52 -4.90 11.35
C SER A 441 -11.07 -6.31 11.12
N TRP A 442 -11.52 -6.96 12.20
CA TRP A 442 -12.14 -8.27 12.11
C TRP A 442 -13.41 -8.26 11.24
N LEU A 443 -14.26 -7.25 11.44
CA LEU A 443 -15.49 -7.05 10.67
C LEU A 443 -15.22 -6.84 9.18
N MET A 444 -14.11 -6.18 8.83
CA MET A 444 -13.70 -5.92 7.44
C MET A 444 -13.10 -7.15 6.74
N GLY A 445 -12.90 -8.26 7.44
CA GLY A 445 -12.42 -9.50 6.85
C GLY A 445 -10.94 -9.78 7.06
N VAL A 446 -10.25 -9.04 7.94
CA VAL A 446 -8.85 -9.30 8.31
C VAL A 446 -8.74 -10.65 9.05
N CYS A 447 -7.66 -11.40 8.83
CA CYS A 447 -7.43 -12.67 9.53
C CYS A 447 -7.24 -12.43 11.03
N LYS A 448 -7.70 -13.38 11.86
CA LYS A 448 -7.85 -13.18 13.32
C LYS A 448 -6.51 -12.84 13.97
N GLU A 449 -5.44 -13.39 13.43
CA GLU A 449 -4.06 -13.27 13.87
C GLU A 449 -3.57 -11.81 13.72
N ASP A 450 -4.04 -11.12 12.68
CA ASP A 450 -3.56 -9.81 12.24
C ASP A 450 -4.48 -8.64 12.63
N ILE A 451 -5.64 -8.89 13.25
CA ILE A 451 -6.66 -7.86 13.51
C ILE A 451 -6.13 -6.67 14.33
N TYR A 452 -5.17 -6.91 15.21
CA TYR A 452 -4.55 -5.88 16.04
C TYR A 452 -3.55 -5.04 15.26
N LEU A 453 -2.77 -5.66 14.36
CA LEU A 453 -1.86 -4.95 13.46
C LEU A 453 -2.65 -4.04 12.53
N VAL A 454 -3.69 -4.57 11.87
CA VAL A 454 -4.55 -3.76 11.01
C VAL A 454 -5.34 -2.72 11.81
N GLY A 455 -5.73 -3.04 13.04
CA GLY A 455 -6.36 -2.08 13.96
C GLY A 455 -5.45 -0.90 14.29
N GLN A 456 -4.15 -1.16 14.49
CA GLN A 456 -3.14 -0.13 14.73
C GLN A 456 -3.00 0.77 13.51
N LEU A 457 -2.84 0.18 12.33
CA LEU A 457 -2.74 0.91 11.05
C LEU A 457 -3.96 1.79 10.80
N LEU A 458 -5.16 1.30 11.13
CA LEU A 458 -6.38 2.08 11.05
C LEU A 458 -6.36 3.31 11.98
N GLY A 459 -5.89 3.14 13.22
CA GLY A 459 -5.77 4.25 14.15
C GLY A 459 -4.71 5.27 13.73
N GLU A 460 -3.56 4.80 13.26
CA GLU A 460 -2.48 5.64 12.72
C GLU A 460 -2.98 6.48 11.55
N LYS A 461 -3.74 5.86 10.63
CA LYS A 461 -4.38 6.57 9.52
C LYS A 461 -5.25 7.72 10.02
N VAL A 462 -6.20 7.44 10.91
CA VAL A 462 -7.22 8.42 11.30
C VAL A 462 -6.63 9.58 12.10
N ILE A 463 -5.72 9.29 13.02
CA ILE A 463 -5.14 10.28 13.94
C ILE A 463 -4.03 11.09 13.26
N LEU A 464 -3.13 10.40 12.55
CA LEU A 464 -1.95 11.00 11.94
C LEU A 464 -2.26 11.28 10.46
N ASN A 465 -2.10 10.27 9.62
CA ASN A 465 -2.48 10.25 8.21
C ASN A 465 -2.19 8.86 7.63
N GLU A 466 -2.71 8.60 6.44
CA GLU A 466 -2.50 7.37 5.68
C GLU A 466 -1.04 7.16 5.28
N PHE A 467 -0.26 8.22 5.12
CA PHE A 467 1.15 8.12 4.74
C PHE A 467 1.98 7.44 5.84
N VAL A 468 1.83 7.88 7.10
CA VAL A 468 2.45 7.23 8.26
C VAL A 468 2.00 5.78 8.35
N ALA A 469 0.69 5.52 8.18
CA ALA A 469 0.16 4.16 8.24
C ALA A 469 0.72 3.26 7.13
N TYR A 470 0.95 3.76 5.91
CA TYR A 470 1.57 2.98 4.83
C TYR A 470 3.04 2.68 5.09
N VAL A 471 3.78 3.60 5.71
CA VAL A 471 5.16 3.34 6.16
C VAL A 471 5.15 2.22 7.19
N SER A 472 4.31 2.32 8.24
CA SER A 472 4.15 1.26 9.24
C SER A 472 3.74 -0.07 8.62
N LEU A 473 2.83 -0.08 7.64
CA LEU A 473 2.43 -1.30 6.93
C LEU A 473 3.60 -1.92 6.16
N GLY A 474 4.39 -1.10 5.47
CA GLY A 474 5.59 -1.55 4.76
C GLY A 474 6.64 -2.15 5.71
N GLU A 475 6.89 -1.50 6.85
CA GLU A 475 7.81 -1.97 7.88
C GLU A 475 7.35 -3.29 8.52
N LEU A 476 6.08 -3.37 8.95
CA LEU A 476 5.49 -4.58 9.53
C LEU A 476 5.49 -5.75 8.54
N LYS A 477 5.21 -5.47 7.26
CA LYS A 477 5.30 -6.46 6.17
C LYS A 477 6.74 -6.95 6.00
N SER A 478 7.71 -6.03 5.93
CA SER A 478 9.12 -6.36 5.71
C SER A 478 9.73 -7.12 6.89
N ALA A 479 9.23 -6.87 8.10
CA ALA A 479 9.57 -7.61 9.31
C ALA A 479 8.87 -8.97 9.44
N GLY A 480 8.00 -9.37 8.48
CA GLY A 480 7.30 -10.65 8.52
C GLY A 480 6.27 -10.77 9.64
N MET A 481 5.71 -9.65 10.10
CA MET A 481 4.81 -9.62 11.27
C MET A 481 3.38 -10.08 10.95
N PHE A 482 2.96 -10.05 9.69
CA PHE A 482 1.64 -10.50 9.25
C PHE A 482 1.63 -12.01 9.05
N ALA A 483 0.60 -12.68 9.58
CA ALA A 483 0.40 -14.11 9.37
C ALA A 483 -0.13 -14.41 7.96
N GLU A 484 -0.94 -13.51 7.39
CA GLU A 484 -1.67 -13.76 6.14
C GLU A 484 -1.56 -12.59 5.17
N GLU A 485 -1.16 -12.84 3.92
CA GLU A 485 -1.09 -11.82 2.86
C GLU A 485 -2.47 -11.17 2.59
N LYS A 486 -3.56 -11.93 2.80
CA LYS A 486 -4.92 -11.41 2.73
C LYS A 486 -5.11 -10.19 3.65
N SER A 487 -4.52 -10.21 4.84
CA SER A 487 -4.60 -9.09 5.79
C SER A 487 -3.85 -7.86 5.30
N ILE A 488 -2.71 -8.05 4.62
CA ILE A 488 -1.94 -6.97 4.00
C ILE A 488 -2.76 -6.33 2.87
N ILE A 489 -3.35 -7.13 1.99
CA ILE A 489 -4.20 -6.62 0.89
C ILE A 489 -5.39 -5.84 1.47
N ILE A 490 -6.10 -6.38 2.47
CA ILE A 490 -7.22 -5.67 3.10
C ILE A 490 -6.74 -4.37 3.76
N ALA A 491 -5.58 -4.38 4.42
CA ALA A 491 -4.98 -3.17 4.99
C ALA A 491 -4.68 -2.13 3.90
N THR A 492 -4.18 -2.53 2.72
CA THR A 492 -4.00 -1.61 1.58
C THR A 492 -5.30 -0.89 1.22
N TYR A 493 -6.45 -1.59 1.16
CA TYR A 493 -7.73 -0.92 0.88
C TYR A 493 -8.23 -0.05 2.04
N ILE A 494 -8.04 -0.49 3.29
CA ILE A 494 -8.37 0.29 4.48
C ILE A 494 -7.58 1.61 4.50
N LEU A 495 -6.31 1.56 4.13
CA LEU A 495 -5.41 2.72 4.16
C LEU A 495 -5.59 3.65 2.96
N CYS A 496 -6.12 3.17 1.84
CA CYS A 496 -6.33 3.95 0.62
C CYS A 496 -7.43 5.03 0.80
N GLY A 497 -7.04 6.20 1.32
CA GLY A 497 -7.83 7.42 1.33
C GLY A 497 -7.33 8.46 2.33
N PHE A 498 -7.45 9.75 2.02
CA PHE A 498 -7.05 10.87 2.89
C PHE A 498 -7.95 11.12 4.13
N ALA A 499 -8.68 10.11 4.60
CA ALA A 499 -9.58 10.22 5.74
C ALA A 499 -8.81 10.25 7.06
N ASN A 500 -8.37 11.45 7.45
CA ASN A 500 -7.67 11.72 8.71
C ASN A 500 -8.03 13.11 9.29
N ILE A 501 -7.74 13.34 10.58
CA ILE A 501 -8.05 14.61 11.26
C ILE A 501 -7.38 15.82 10.57
N PRO A 502 -6.08 15.77 10.18
CA PRO A 502 -5.43 16.89 9.47
C PRO A 502 -6.13 17.29 8.16
N SER A 503 -6.71 16.32 7.44
CA SER A 503 -7.38 16.55 6.15
C SER A 503 -8.61 17.45 6.27
N ILE A 504 -9.26 17.52 7.44
CA ILE A 504 -10.33 18.49 7.69
C ILE A 504 -9.80 19.92 7.50
N GLY A 505 -8.63 20.22 8.08
CA GLY A 505 -7.99 21.54 7.95
C GLY A 505 -7.56 21.83 6.51
N ILE A 506 -6.98 20.83 5.83
CA ILE A 506 -6.54 20.93 4.43
C ILE A 506 -7.74 21.26 3.52
N GLN A 507 -8.88 20.59 3.69
CA GLN A 507 -10.07 20.83 2.88
C GLN A 507 -10.72 22.19 3.16
N ILE A 508 -10.85 22.60 4.44
CA ILE A 508 -11.40 23.91 4.78
C ILE A 508 -10.52 25.03 4.21
N GLY A 509 -9.20 24.87 4.26
CA GLY A 509 -8.24 25.81 3.69
C GLY A 509 -8.28 25.84 2.16
N GLY A 510 -8.12 24.68 1.52
CA GLY A 510 -8.02 24.56 0.07
C GLY A 510 -9.34 24.88 -0.65
N ILE A 511 -10.43 24.21 -0.28
CA ILE A 511 -11.75 24.46 -0.89
C ILE A 511 -12.26 25.85 -0.48
N GLY A 512 -12.04 26.26 0.77
CA GLY A 512 -12.46 27.59 1.23
C GLY A 512 -11.72 28.75 0.53
N ALA A 513 -10.52 28.53 0.00
CA ALA A 513 -9.80 29.53 -0.77
C ALA A 513 -10.43 29.75 -2.17
N ILE A 514 -11.00 28.70 -2.78
CA ILE A 514 -11.64 28.79 -4.09
C ILE A 514 -13.14 29.11 -4.01
N ALA A 515 -13.78 28.81 -2.88
CA ALA A 515 -15.19 29.03 -2.62
C ALA A 515 -15.42 29.67 -1.23
N PRO A 516 -15.10 30.98 -1.06
CA PRO A 516 -15.11 31.61 0.26
C PRO A 516 -16.47 31.63 0.95
N LYS A 517 -17.58 31.65 0.20
CA LYS A 517 -18.94 31.64 0.77
C LYS A 517 -19.28 30.32 1.43
N SER A 518 -18.66 29.23 0.97
CA SER A 518 -18.90 27.88 1.48
C SER A 518 -18.07 27.55 2.71
N ARG A 519 -17.10 28.38 3.10
CA ARG A 519 -16.12 28.09 4.16
C ARG A 519 -16.75 27.71 5.51
N THR A 520 -17.81 28.39 5.92
CA THR A 520 -18.53 28.07 7.16
C THR A 520 -19.16 26.67 7.09
N THR A 521 -19.84 26.37 5.98
CA THR A 521 -20.48 25.06 5.75
C THR A 521 -19.44 23.94 5.68
N LEU A 522 -18.29 24.16 5.03
CA LEU A 522 -17.19 23.20 4.99
C LEU A 522 -16.69 22.86 6.40
N SER A 523 -16.55 23.87 7.26
CA SER A 523 -16.15 23.68 8.66
C SER A 523 -17.17 22.85 9.44
N GLU A 524 -18.47 23.13 9.30
CA GLU A 524 -19.55 22.35 9.93
C GLU A 524 -19.56 20.87 9.49
N LEU A 525 -19.17 20.60 8.23
CA LEU A 525 -19.21 19.27 7.64
C LEU A 525 -17.91 18.48 7.85
N GLY A 526 -16.81 19.10 8.29
CA GLY A 526 -15.48 18.48 8.34
C GLY A 526 -15.43 17.11 9.01
N VAL A 527 -16.01 16.97 10.22
CA VAL A 527 -16.04 15.68 10.93
C VAL A 527 -16.91 14.65 10.20
N LYS A 528 -18.04 15.08 9.62
CA LYS A 528 -18.87 14.17 8.82
C LYS A 528 -18.15 13.73 7.55
N ALA A 529 -17.39 14.61 6.91
CA ALA A 529 -16.59 14.27 5.73
C ALA A 529 -15.49 13.26 6.05
N LEU A 530 -14.83 13.40 7.20
CA LEU A 530 -13.88 12.40 7.71
C LEU A 530 -14.55 11.04 7.84
N ILE A 531 -15.72 10.97 8.48
CA ILE A 531 -16.49 9.73 8.61
C ILE A 531 -16.86 9.18 7.22
N VAL A 532 -17.29 10.00 6.27
CA VAL A 532 -17.56 9.56 4.89
C VAL A 532 -16.34 8.88 4.28
N GLY A 533 -15.17 9.54 4.33
CA GLY A 533 -13.94 9.01 3.76
C GLY A 533 -13.52 7.70 4.41
N THR A 534 -13.62 7.60 5.74
CA THR A 534 -13.30 6.38 6.49
C THR A 534 -14.22 5.23 6.10
N PHE A 535 -15.54 5.45 6.09
CA PHE A 535 -16.51 4.41 5.71
C PHE A 535 -16.38 4.01 4.24
N ALA A 536 -16.01 4.92 3.34
CA ALA A 536 -15.73 4.60 1.95
C ALA A 536 -14.60 3.56 1.84
N SER A 537 -13.47 3.79 2.53
CA SER A 537 -12.37 2.80 2.57
C SER A 537 -12.77 1.48 3.25
N PHE A 538 -13.71 1.51 4.20
CA PHE A 538 -14.20 0.27 4.83
C PHE A 538 -15.09 -0.54 3.89
N PHE A 539 -15.97 0.12 3.12
CA PHE A 539 -16.81 -0.56 2.14
C PHE A 539 -15.96 -1.24 1.07
N THR A 540 -14.94 -0.57 0.55
CA THR A 540 -14.05 -1.15 -0.46
C THR A 540 -13.24 -2.31 0.12
N ALA A 541 -12.70 -2.17 1.33
CA ALA A 541 -11.96 -3.23 2.02
C ALA A 541 -12.82 -4.49 2.27
N VAL A 542 -14.06 -4.32 2.75
CA VAL A 542 -15.00 -5.45 2.95
C VAL A 542 -15.26 -6.19 1.65
N LEU A 543 -15.53 -5.45 0.56
CA LEU A 543 -15.83 -6.06 -0.74
C LEU A 543 -14.63 -6.84 -1.29
N VAL A 544 -13.42 -6.31 -1.15
CA VAL A 544 -12.20 -7.03 -1.53
C VAL A 544 -11.99 -8.24 -0.64
N GLY A 545 -12.14 -8.10 0.67
CA GLY A 545 -12.01 -9.19 1.64
C GLY A 545 -13.00 -10.35 1.44
N MET A 546 -14.13 -10.11 0.76
CA MET A 546 -15.06 -11.16 0.31
C MET A 546 -14.56 -11.94 -0.91
N LEU A 547 -13.81 -11.28 -1.80
CA LEU A 547 -13.41 -11.82 -3.09
C LEU A 547 -12.05 -12.52 -3.05
N ILE A 548 -11.34 -12.41 -1.93
CA ILE A 548 -10.02 -13.00 -1.73
C ILE A 548 -9.91 -14.01 -0.60
#